data_AF-A0A0F9HWN6-F1
#
_entry.id   AF-A0A0F9HWN6-F1
#
_cell.length_a   1.000
_cell.length_b   1.000
_cell.length_c   1.000
_cell.angle_alpha   90.00
_cell.angle_beta   90.00
_cell.angle_gamma   90.00
#
_symmetry.space_group_name_H-M   'P 1'
#
loop_
_entity.id
_entity.type
_entity.pdbx_description
1 polymer ?
#
loop_
_entity_poly.entity_id
_entity_poly.type
_entity_poly.pdbx_seq_one_letter_code
_entity_poly.pdbx_strand_id
1 'polypeptide(L)'
;MKHVLAGDSITITNPLLYNSTRQLDLNNIYNIAFGLPNFMRMQEAFYYNITSGEKYVLLENVDYFVHKSGVVDFSQYSVVHDLYNNISDVRDSTVYFTYYASEFKDQLNLSNADGFFINFTMPEVYYEHTSISKLTINFYDTNGQTYSKVLFDIDLRKYFLDNVKSQYEHYIFGLGRMMAIPIYVDINELDFSNPHNTFDIGLLESISFTIEDSQQWPGSFIQNFANYSVINLPYQRVGILDLKLYNLISDSIDADENGYVNSSIVFKAPGYYNLYGQTEFKIKRLDIKFTDLKVFAYNEEIMEDTEFMVEYSDRIELNFRWNNSLSSVLMNDIYQLPLTLNNASSNKTDVFGFSMANWIGKTDEDSLSGYLTKYYYSQFKVPDGLGIYNITFGSLGTPIFNISFIDSPSYLVNVTQESLLAAEPIYLPEDEYE
;
A
#
# COMPACT_ATOMS: atom_id res chain seq x y z
N MET A 1 1.72 28.78 -15.96
CA MET A 1 2.91 28.95 -15.11
C MET A 1 2.42 29.65 -13.84
N LYS A 2 2.28 28.93 -12.71
CA LYS A 2 1.91 29.55 -11.42
C LYS A 2 3.20 30.12 -10.83
N HIS A 3 3.23 31.43 -10.60
CA HIS A 3 4.31 32.08 -9.86
C HIS A 3 4.10 31.76 -8.37
N VAL A 4 5.03 31.03 -7.76
CA VAL A 4 5.03 30.75 -6.31
C VAL A 4 5.87 31.83 -5.63
N LEU A 5 5.38 32.41 -4.53
CA LEU A 5 6.07 33.45 -3.78
C LEU A 5 7.27 32.87 -3.02
N ALA A 6 8.34 33.66 -2.93
CA ALA A 6 9.53 33.30 -2.17
C ALA A 6 9.21 33.21 -0.67
N GLY A 7 9.49 32.05 -0.07
CA GLY A 7 9.33 31.78 1.36
C GLY A 7 8.42 30.60 1.71
N ASP A 8 7.60 30.13 0.75
CA ASP A 8 6.66 29.04 0.97
C ASP A 8 7.14 27.72 0.34
N SER A 9 6.79 26.61 0.97
CA SER A 9 7.06 25.26 0.45
C SER A 9 6.45 25.05 -0.94
N ILE A 10 7.15 24.36 -1.83
CA ILE A 10 6.61 23.98 -3.15
C ILE A 10 5.97 22.63 -3.02
N THR A 11 4.66 22.54 -3.30
CA THR A 11 3.97 21.25 -3.35
C THR A 11 3.58 20.89 -4.78
N ILE A 12 3.98 19.69 -5.22
CA ILE A 12 3.58 19.08 -6.48
C ILE A 12 2.70 17.88 -6.14
N THR A 13 1.43 17.91 -6.54
CA THR A 13 0.50 16.78 -6.37
C THR A 13 0.30 16.06 -7.69
N ASN A 14 0.53 14.75 -7.69
CA ASN A 14 0.37 13.88 -8.85
C ASN A 14 -0.84 12.97 -8.59
N PRO A 15 -1.98 13.22 -9.24
CA PRO A 15 -3.12 12.32 -9.17
C PRO A 15 -2.78 11.02 -9.89
N LEU A 16 -3.03 9.89 -9.24
CA LEU A 16 -2.87 8.55 -9.81
C LEU A 16 -4.19 7.98 -10.32
N LEU A 17 -5.30 8.51 -9.81
CA LEU A 17 -6.65 8.17 -10.23
C LEU A 17 -7.30 9.33 -11.00
N TYR A 18 -8.19 8.99 -11.92
CA TYR A 18 -9.06 9.94 -12.61
C TYR A 18 -10.49 9.41 -12.71
N ASN A 19 -11.46 10.31 -12.70
CA ASN A 19 -12.87 9.95 -12.84
C ASN A 19 -13.17 9.53 -14.28
N SER A 20 -13.89 8.43 -14.44
CA SER A 20 -14.39 7.98 -15.73
C SER A 20 -15.87 7.60 -15.63
N THR A 21 -16.54 7.60 -16.77
CA THR A 21 -17.92 7.19 -16.88
C THR A 21 -18.09 6.28 -18.09
N ARG A 22 -18.72 5.13 -17.88
CA ARG A 22 -19.14 4.23 -18.95
C ARG A 22 -20.64 4.11 -18.97
N GLN A 23 -21.16 3.99 -20.18
CA GLN A 23 -22.60 3.91 -20.44
C GLN A 23 -22.88 2.52 -20.97
N LEU A 24 -23.82 1.84 -20.32
CA LEU A 24 -24.39 0.60 -20.80
C LEU A 24 -25.74 0.91 -21.44
N ASP A 25 -25.84 0.68 -22.73
CA ASP A 25 -27.13 0.61 -23.42
C ASP A 25 -27.81 -0.72 -23.07
N LEU A 26 -28.97 -0.65 -22.42
CA LEU A 26 -29.74 -1.81 -21.98
C LEU A 26 -30.07 -2.74 -23.15
N ASN A 27 -30.22 -2.23 -24.37
CA ASN A 27 -30.48 -3.07 -25.55
C ASN A 27 -29.36 -4.09 -25.83
N ASN A 28 -28.15 -3.84 -25.32
CA ASN A 28 -26.97 -4.66 -25.57
C ASN A 28 -26.54 -5.53 -24.37
N ILE A 29 -27.31 -5.54 -23.28
CA ILE A 29 -26.92 -6.20 -22.02
C ILE A 29 -26.54 -7.69 -22.17
N TYR A 30 -27.20 -8.43 -23.07
CA TYR A 30 -26.93 -9.85 -23.32
C TYR A 30 -26.10 -10.13 -24.57
N ASN A 31 -25.78 -9.08 -25.34
CA ASN A 31 -25.14 -9.22 -26.65
C ASN A 31 -23.63 -8.94 -26.60
N ILE A 32 -23.18 -8.19 -25.58
CA ILE A 32 -21.80 -7.72 -25.47
C ILE A 32 -21.37 -7.76 -24.01
N ALA A 33 -20.15 -8.25 -23.74
CA ALA A 33 -19.56 -8.12 -22.42
C ALA A 33 -19.30 -6.64 -22.10
N PHE A 34 -19.81 -6.16 -20.95
CA PHE A 34 -19.61 -4.78 -20.50
C PHE A 34 -18.37 -4.70 -19.60
N GLY A 35 -17.53 -3.70 -19.84
CA GLY A 35 -16.29 -3.52 -19.10
C GLY A 35 -15.96 -2.06 -18.90
N LEU A 36 -15.23 -1.82 -17.82
CA LEU A 36 -14.74 -0.53 -17.35
C LEU A 36 -13.22 -0.46 -17.60
N PRO A 37 -12.78 0.22 -18.66
CA PRO A 37 -11.35 0.30 -18.99
C PRO A 37 -10.57 0.98 -17.87
N ASN A 38 -9.39 0.45 -17.57
CA ASN A 38 -8.49 0.94 -16.51
C ASN A 38 -9.14 1.01 -15.12
N PHE A 39 -10.17 0.21 -14.87
CA PHE A 39 -10.91 0.20 -13.61
C PHE A 39 -10.02 -0.04 -12.39
N MET A 40 -10.20 0.82 -11.38
CA MET A 40 -9.64 0.70 -10.04
C MET A 40 -10.73 0.50 -8.98
N ARG A 41 -11.72 1.40 -8.93
CA ARG A 41 -12.76 1.39 -7.88
C ARG A 41 -14.06 1.96 -8.41
N MET A 42 -15.19 1.35 -8.04
CA MET A 42 -16.51 1.90 -8.34
C MET A 42 -16.80 3.12 -7.48
N GLN A 43 -17.45 4.12 -8.09
CA GLN A 43 -18.05 5.22 -7.34
C GLN A 43 -19.54 4.98 -7.20
N GLU A 44 -20.21 4.69 -8.33
CA GLU A 44 -21.64 4.52 -8.38
C GLU A 44 -22.08 3.92 -9.72
N ALA A 45 -23.21 3.22 -9.73
CA ALA A 45 -23.93 2.90 -10.96
C ALA A 45 -25.38 3.36 -10.80
N PHE A 46 -25.96 3.97 -11.83
CA PHE A 46 -27.30 4.55 -11.75
C PHE A 46 -27.98 4.70 -13.11
N TYR A 47 -29.29 4.89 -13.09
CA TYR A 47 -30.09 5.28 -14.25
C TYR A 47 -31.09 6.37 -13.88
N TYR A 48 -31.66 7.03 -14.89
CA TYR A 48 -32.72 8.00 -14.69
C TYR A 48 -34.06 7.43 -15.18
N ASN A 49 -35.10 7.53 -14.37
CA ASN A 49 -36.45 7.22 -14.83
C ASN A 49 -36.94 8.32 -15.79
N ILE A 50 -37.52 7.95 -16.93
CA ILE A 50 -37.94 8.91 -17.95
C ILE A 50 -39.13 9.76 -17.50
N THR A 51 -40.03 9.19 -16.69
CA THR A 51 -41.29 9.81 -16.26
C THR A 51 -41.08 10.69 -15.04
N SER A 52 -40.41 10.21 -13.99
CA SER A 52 -40.15 11.00 -12.78
C SER A 52 -38.92 11.90 -12.91
N GLY A 53 -37.98 11.55 -13.80
CA GLY A 53 -36.69 12.23 -13.92
C GLY A 53 -35.73 11.97 -12.76
N GLU A 54 -36.12 11.12 -11.81
CA GLU A 54 -35.31 10.78 -10.64
C GLU A 54 -34.16 9.84 -10.99
N LYS A 55 -33.08 9.96 -10.21
CA LYS A 55 -31.91 9.08 -10.26
C LYS A 55 -32.13 7.87 -9.36
N TYR A 56 -31.98 6.69 -9.92
CA TYR A 56 -32.03 5.43 -9.18
C TYR A 56 -30.64 4.81 -9.17
N VAL A 57 -30.13 4.54 -7.97
CA VAL A 57 -28.80 3.96 -7.75
C VAL A 57 -28.91 2.44 -7.74
N LEU A 58 -28.03 1.78 -8.48
CA LEU A 58 -27.86 0.33 -8.46
C LEU A 58 -26.86 -0.03 -7.36
N LEU A 59 -27.15 -1.12 -6.65
CA LEU A 59 -26.35 -1.58 -5.51
C LEU A 59 -25.27 -2.56 -5.97
N GLU A 60 -24.01 -2.24 -5.67
CA GLU A 60 -22.89 -3.15 -5.90
C GLU A 60 -23.05 -4.41 -5.02
N ASN A 61 -22.69 -5.58 -5.57
CA ASN A 61 -22.90 -6.92 -5.01
C ASN A 61 -24.36 -7.41 -4.91
N VAL A 62 -25.34 -6.58 -5.30
CA VAL A 62 -26.75 -6.97 -5.39
C VAL A 62 -27.20 -6.93 -6.84
N ASP A 63 -27.08 -5.77 -7.49
CA ASP A 63 -27.46 -5.56 -8.87
C ASP A 63 -26.32 -5.90 -9.84
N TYR A 64 -25.08 -5.64 -9.46
CA TYR A 64 -23.92 -5.89 -10.30
C TYR A 64 -22.66 -6.21 -9.48
N PHE A 65 -21.72 -6.90 -10.11
CA PHE A 65 -20.39 -7.21 -9.59
C PHE A 65 -19.35 -6.67 -10.57
N VAL A 66 -18.30 -6.04 -10.05
CA VAL A 66 -17.16 -5.60 -10.87
C VAL A 66 -15.92 -6.39 -10.51
N HIS A 67 -15.37 -7.10 -11.48
CA HIS A 67 -14.13 -7.85 -11.31
C HIS A 67 -12.93 -6.90 -11.25
N LYS A 68 -11.80 -7.35 -10.68
CA LYS A 68 -10.53 -6.61 -10.73
C LYS A 68 -10.09 -6.24 -12.16
N SER A 69 -10.49 -7.03 -13.15
CA SER A 69 -10.25 -6.73 -14.58
C SER A 69 -11.03 -5.52 -15.08
N GLY A 70 -12.10 -5.11 -14.38
CA GLY A 70 -13.06 -4.10 -14.80
C GLY A 70 -14.26 -4.65 -15.55
N VAL A 71 -14.37 -5.98 -15.73
CA VAL A 71 -15.56 -6.61 -16.29
C VAL A 71 -16.72 -6.50 -15.30
N VAL A 72 -17.90 -6.16 -15.80
CA VAL A 72 -19.12 -6.03 -15.00
C VAL A 72 -20.06 -7.17 -15.31
N ASP A 73 -20.45 -7.91 -14.28
CA ASP A 73 -21.48 -8.94 -14.36
C ASP A 73 -22.72 -8.52 -13.59
N PHE A 74 -23.89 -8.92 -14.08
CA PHE A 74 -25.17 -8.66 -13.42
C PHE A 74 -25.62 -9.90 -12.66
N SER A 75 -26.05 -9.72 -11.42
CA SER A 75 -26.68 -10.77 -10.62
C SER A 75 -27.98 -11.22 -11.28
N GLN A 76 -28.34 -12.50 -11.17
CA GLN A 76 -29.63 -13.00 -11.66
C GLN A 76 -30.86 -12.28 -11.07
N TYR A 77 -30.70 -11.63 -9.91
CA TYR A 77 -31.74 -10.86 -9.22
C TYR A 77 -31.61 -9.34 -9.45
N SER A 78 -30.72 -8.92 -10.34
CA SER A 78 -30.47 -7.52 -10.63
C SER A 78 -31.71 -6.83 -11.19
N VAL A 79 -31.99 -5.63 -10.69
CA VAL A 79 -33.03 -4.76 -11.24
C VAL A 79 -32.79 -4.45 -12.71
N VAL A 80 -31.54 -4.50 -13.17
CA VAL A 80 -31.17 -4.24 -14.57
C VAL A 80 -31.85 -5.22 -15.54
N HIS A 81 -32.13 -6.46 -15.12
CA HIS A 81 -32.88 -7.42 -15.94
C HIS A 81 -34.36 -7.02 -16.11
N ASP A 82 -34.96 -6.41 -15.08
CA ASP A 82 -36.32 -5.86 -15.17
C ASP A 82 -36.35 -4.58 -16.01
N LEU A 83 -35.31 -3.75 -15.91
CA LEU A 83 -35.14 -2.57 -16.76
C LEU A 83 -35.00 -2.95 -18.23
N TYR A 84 -34.37 -4.08 -18.55
CA TYR A 84 -34.30 -4.60 -19.92
C TYR A 84 -35.69 -4.94 -20.49
N ASN A 85 -36.62 -5.40 -19.66
CA ASN A 85 -37.99 -5.66 -20.09
C ASN A 85 -38.84 -4.37 -20.16
N ASN A 86 -38.44 -3.31 -19.46
CA ASN A 86 -39.13 -2.03 -19.37
C ASN A 86 -38.24 -0.86 -19.83
N ILE A 87 -37.47 -1.05 -20.92
CA ILE A 87 -36.44 -0.09 -21.39
C ILE A 87 -37.02 1.31 -21.66
N SER A 88 -38.30 1.39 -22.04
CA SER A 88 -38.99 2.66 -22.28
C SER A 88 -39.04 3.57 -21.06
N ASP A 89 -38.91 3.01 -19.85
CA ASP A 89 -39.04 3.74 -18.59
C ASP A 89 -37.69 4.32 -18.14
N VAL A 90 -36.60 3.94 -18.82
CA VAL A 90 -35.23 4.40 -18.57
C VAL A 90 -34.86 5.46 -19.59
N ARG A 91 -34.43 6.63 -19.10
CA ARG A 91 -33.95 7.72 -19.96
C ARG A 91 -32.78 7.23 -20.82
N ASP A 92 -32.88 7.49 -22.12
CA ASP A 92 -31.89 7.10 -23.13
C ASP A 92 -31.55 5.60 -23.12
N SER A 93 -32.41 4.76 -22.52
CA SER A 93 -32.17 3.32 -22.36
C SER A 93 -30.81 2.98 -21.72
N THR A 94 -30.25 3.90 -20.92
CA THR A 94 -28.85 3.86 -20.51
C THR A 94 -28.70 3.74 -18.99
N VAL A 95 -27.81 2.85 -18.57
CA VAL A 95 -27.26 2.80 -17.22
C VAL A 95 -25.85 3.40 -17.23
N TYR A 96 -25.58 4.29 -16.28
CA TYR A 96 -24.30 4.97 -16.14
C TYR A 96 -23.49 4.32 -15.02
N PHE A 97 -22.20 4.09 -15.27
CA PHE A 97 -21.22 3.60 -14.31
C PHE A 97 -20.14 4.66 -14.16
N THR A 98 -20.08 5.30 -12.99
CA THR A 98 -19.01 6.24 -12.63
C THR A 98 -18.00 5.50 -11.76
N TYR A 99 -16.71 5.64 -12.10
CA TYR A 99 -15.65 4.88 -11.45
C TYR A 99 -14.31 5.61 -11.51
N TYR A 100 -13.43 5.28 -10.58
CA TYR A 100 -12.02 5.67 -10.63
C TYR A 100 -11.26 4.75 -11.57
N ALA A 101 -10.53 5.37 -12.50
CA ALA A 101 -9.64 4.69 -13.43
C ALA A 101 -8.19 5.15 -13.22
N SER A 102 -7.22 4.31 -13.60
CA SER A 102 -5.80 4.65 -13.51
C SER A 102 -5.00 4.12 -14.69
N GLU A 103 -4.13 4.95 -15.26
CA GLU A 103 -3.10 4.50 -16.21
C GLU A 103 -2.01 3.66 -15.51
N PHE A 104 -1.93 3.76 -14.18
CA PHE A 104 -1.01 3.00 -13.33
C PHE A 104 -1.68 1.76 -12.73
N LYS A 105 -2.83 1.31 -13.27
CA LYS A 105 -3.60 0.15 -12.77
C LYS A 105 -2.73 -1.07 -12.48
N ASP A 106 -1.86 -1.44 -13.42
CA ASP A 106 -1.01 -2.64 -13.28
C ASP A 106 -0.04 -2.51 -12.11
N GLN A 107 0.43 -1.29 -11.83
CA GLN A 107 1.33 -1.00 -10.72
C GLN A 107 0.57 -0.99 -9.39
N LEU A 108 -0.58 -0.29 -9.33
CA LEU A 108 -1.37 -0.18 -8.11
C LEU A 108 -2.01 -1.51 -7.63
N ASN A 109 -2.08 -2.51 -8.51
CA ASN A 109 -2.54 -3.86 -8.17
C ASN A 109 -1.42 -4.84 -7.80
N LEU A 110 -0.16 -4.40 -7.71
CA LEU A 110 0.94 -5.24 -7.25
C LEU A 110 0.81 -5.47 -5.74
N SER A 111 0.24 -6.63 -5.37
CA SER A 111 0.04 -7.02 -3.97
C SER A 111 1.35 -7.30 -3.21
N ASN A 112 2.48 -7.34 -3.92
CA ASN A 112 3.81 -7.64 -3.39
C ASN A 112 4.82 -6.53 -3.69
N ALA A 113 4.36 -5.31 -3.94
CA ALA A 113 5.29 -4.22 -4.09
C ALA A 113 5.88 -3.83 -2.72
N ASP A 114 7.20 -3.78 -2.64
CA ASP A 114 7.93 -3.53 -1.39
C ASP A 114 8.17 -2.03 -1.16
N GLY A 115 8.07 -1.21 -2.22
CA GLY A 115 8.27 0.23 -2.12
C GLY A 115 8.18 0.96 -3.45
N PHE A 116 8.39 2.28 -3.39
CA PHE A 116 8.36 3.19 -4.52
C PHE A 116 9.77 3.60 -4.93
N PHE A 117 10.04 3.54 -6.22
CA PHE A 117 11.18 4.22 -6.83
C PHE A 117 10.70 5.46 -7.57
N ILE A 118 11.16 6.61 -7.09
CA ILE A 118 10.72 7.92 -7.56
C ILE A 118 11.93 8.63 -8.17
N ASN A 119 11.85 8.91 -9.47
CA ASN A 119 12.88 9.68 -10.15
C ASN A 119 12.61 11.18 -9.98
N PHE A 120 13.19 11.75 -8.93
CA PHE A 120 13.20 13.18 -8.68
C PHE A 120 14.08 13.89 -9.69
N THR A 121 13.50 14.81 -10.46
CA THR A 121 14.25 15.56 -11.47
C THR A 121 14.63 16.94 -11.02
N MET A 122 15.86 17.35 -11.33
CA MET A 122 16.31 18.73 -11.16
C MET A 122 17.24 19.15 -12.32
N PRO A 123 17.20 20.41 -12.77
CA PRO A 123 18.11 20.92 -13.80
C PRO A 123 19.59 20.69 -13.48
N GLU A 124 20.36 20.26 -14.48
CA GLU A 124 21.80 19.96 -14.35
C GLU A 124 22.65 21.21 -14.01
N VAL A 125 22.18 22.39 -14.41
CA VAL A 125 22.76 23.69 -14.07
C VAL A 125 22.92 23.95 -12.56
N TYR A 126 22.23 23.19 -11.69
CA TYR A 126 22.33 23.33 -10.22
C TYR A 126 23.43 22.49 -9.57
N TYR A 127 24.49 22.14 -10.29
CA TYR A 127 25.61 21.37 -9.73
C TYR A 127 26.30 22.06 -8.53
N GLU A 128 26.13 23.39 -8.34
CA GLU A 128 26.63 24.14 -7.17
C GLU A 128 25.62 24.19 -6.01
N HIS A 129 24.37 23.75 -6.23
CA HIS A 129 23.26 23.80 -5.27
C HIS A 129 22.56 22.44 -5.19
N THR A 130 23.25 21.49 -4.55
CA THR A 130 22.86 20.09 -4.52
C THR A 130 22.27 19.66 -3.17
N SER A 131 21.86 20.58 -2.30
CA SER A 131 21.26 20.24 -1.00
C SER A 131 19.79 20.65 -0.96
N ILE A 132 18.93 19.83 -0.35
CA ILE A 132 17.53 20.15 -0.05
C ILE A 132 17.35 20.09 1.47
N SER A 133 16.87 21.17 2.09
CA SER A 133 16.66 21.22 3.55
C SER A 133 15.63 20.20 4.02
N LYS A 134 14.48 20.10 3.34
CA LYS A 134 13.46 19.11 3.67
C LYS A 134 12.62 18.76 2.44
N LEU A 135 12.44 17.47 2.22
CA LEU A 135 11.51 16.90 1.24
C LEU A 135 10.48 16.06 2.00
N THR A 136 9.21 16.39 1.84
CA THR A 136 8.09 15.60 2.35
C THR A 136 7.36 14.96 1.19
N ILE A 137 7.19 13.65 1.23
CA ILE A 137 6.46 12.89 0.22
C ILE A 137 5.20 12.35 0.91
N ASN A 138 4.03 12.81 0.49
CA ASN A 138 2.76 12.37 1.06
C ASN A 138 2.02 11.47 0.07
N PHE A 139 1.44 10.40 0.59
CA PHE A 139 0.63 9.44 -0.11
C PHE A 139 -0.79 9.56 0.44
N TYR A 140 -1.74 9.91 -0.42
CA TYR A 140 -3.14 10.09 -0.04
C TYR A 140 -3.92 8.90 -0.53
N ASP A 141 -4.69 8.28 0.37
CA ASP A 141 -5.62 7.24 0.00
C ASP A 141 -7.03 7.80 -0.28
N THR A 142 -7.85 6.99 -0.92
CA THR A 142 -9.24 7.30 -1.23
C THR A 142 -10.18 7.37 -0.02
N ASN A 143 -9.70 7.00 1.17
CA ASN A 143 -10.43 7.10 2.44
C ASN A 143 -10.08 8.39 3.20
N GLY A 144 -9.21 9.24 2.64
CA GLY A 144 -8.78 10.50 3.23
C GLY A 144 -7.58 10.37 4.19
N GLN A 145 -6.97 9.18 4.31
CA GLN A 145 -5.76 8.99 5.08
C GLN A 145 -4.54 9.51 4.33
N THR A 146 -3.58 9.98 5.10
CA THR A 146 -2.29 10.45 4.60
C THR A 146 -1.17 9.64 5.24
N TYR A 147 -0.20 9.24 4.43
CA TYR A 147 1.03 8.59 4.85
C TYR A 147 2.21 9.38 4.30
N SER A 148 3.26 9.57 5.10
CA SER A 148 4.28 10.57 4.81
C SER A 148 5.70 10.03 5.02
N LYS A 149 6.55 10.21 4.01
CA LYS A 149 8.02 10.11 4.17
C LYS A 149 8.63 11.50 4.25
N VAL A 150 9.33 11.78 5.33
CA VAL A 150 10.05 13.05 5.52
C VAL A 150 11.55 12.80 5.47
N LEU A 151 12.24 13.55 4.63
CA LEU A 151 13.68 13.51 4.44
C LEU A 151 14.25 14.90 4.74
N PHE A 152 15.25 14.97 5.62
CA PHE A 152 15.93 16.20 5.99
C PHE A 152 17.36 16.21 5.44
N ASP A 153 17.88 17.40 5.16
CA ASP A 153 19.27 17.65 4.79
C ASP A 153 19.79 16.73 3.68
N ILE A 154 19.01 16.57 2.61
CA ILE A 154 19.35 15.68 1.50
C ILE A 154 20.52 16.26 0.71
N ASP A 155 21.65 15.54 0.66
CA ASP A 155 22.79 15.88 -0.21
C ASP A 155 22.78 15.07 -1.52
N LEU A 156 22.61 15.79 -2.63
CA LEU A 156 22.53 15.30 -3.99
C LEU A 156 23.88 15.37 -4.73
N ARG A 157 24.94 15.93 -4.12
CA ARG A 157 26.23 16.19 -4.80
C ARG A 157 26.81 14.95 -5.47
N LYS A 158 26.63 13.79 -4.84
CA LYS A 158 27.09 12.50 -5.35
C LYS A 158 26.59 12.16 -6.75
N TYR A 159 25.44 12.69 -7.17
CA TYR A 159 24.86 12.46 -8.50
C TYR A 159 25.43 13.39 -9.58
N PHE A 160 26.11 14.46 -9.19
CA PHE A 160 26.68 15.47 -10.10
C PHE A 160 28.17 15.29 -10.36
N LEU A 161 28.82 14.30 -9.73
CA LEU A 161 30.25 14.03 -9.93
C LEU A 161 30.52 13.56 -11.37
N ASP A 162 31.58 14.07 -12.00
CA ASP A 162 31.89 13.83 -13.43
C ASP A 162 31.93 12.35 -13.83
N ASN A 163 32.35 11.47 -12.91
CA ASN A 163 32.46 10.03 -13.15
C ASN A 163 31.12 9.29 -13.20
N VAL A 164 30.04 9.86 -12.65
CA VAL A 164 28.71 9.23 -12.58
C VAL A 164 27.58 10.10 -13.15
N LYS A 165 27.82 11.39 -13.35
CA LYS A 165 26.83 12.38 -13.84
C LYS A 165 26.10 11.92 -15.10
N SER A 166 26.82 11.35 -16.06
CA SER A 166 26.23 10.86 -17.32
C SER A 166 25.21 9.73 -17.14
N GLN A 167 25.20 9.05 -16.00
CA GLN A 167 24.22 8.00 -15.67
C GLN A 167 22.87 8.57 -15.23
N TYR A 168 22.88 9.79 -14.67
CA TYR A 168 21.70 10.46 -14.12
C TYR A 168 21.25 11.64 -14.99
N GLU A 169 22.08 12.11 -15.93
CA GLU A 169 21.74 13.21 -16.83
C GLU A 169 20.85 12.72 -17.99
N HIS A 170 19.70 13.38 -18.15
CA HIS A 170 18.77 13.16 -19.24
C HIS A 170 18.42 14.48 -19.94
N TYR A 171 18.22 14.41 -21.26
CA TYR A 171 17.64 15.53 -21.99
C TYR A 171 16.13 15.37 -22.04
N ILE A 172 15.40 16.34 -21.49
CA ILE A 172 13.94 16.39 -21.56
C ILE A 172 13.54 17.52 -22.52
N PHE A 173 12.77 17.17 -23.55
CA PHE A 173 12.30 18.14 -24.55
C PHE A 173 11.54 19.30 -23.87
N GLY A 174 11.96 20.54 -24.16
CA GLY A 174 11.39 21.75 -23.56
C GLY A 174 11.94 22.13 -22.17
N LEU A 175 12.60 21.21 -21.45
CA LEU A 175 13.19 21.46 -20.13
C LEU A 175 14.73 21.50 -20.15
N GLY A 176 15.37 20.89 -21.14
CA GLY A 176 16.84 20.88 -21.29
C GLY A 176 17.49 19.69 -20.59
N ARG A 177 18.73 19.86 -20.13
CA ARG A 177 19.47 18.84 -19.37
C ARG A 177 19.00 18.82 -17.92
N MET A 178 18.58 17.65 -17.47
CA MET A 178 18.00 17.40 -16.16
C MET A 178 18.72 16.20 -15.53
N MET A 179 18.97 16.25 -14.24
CA MET A 179 19.40 15.12 -13.43
C MET A 179 18.15 14.37 -12.95
N ALA A 180 18.05 13.08 -13.24
CA ALA A 180 17.05 12.17 -12.67
C ALA A 180 17.68 11.43 -11.49
N ILE A 181 17.27 11.83 -10.29
CA ILE A 181 17.81 11.34 -9.04
C ILE A 181 16.84 10.33 -8.44
N PRO A 182 17.30 9.10 -8.19
CA PRO A 182 16.44 8.08 -7.61
C PRO A 182 16.23 8.32 -6.11
N ILE A 183 14.96 8.34 -5.71
CA ILE A 183 14.53 8.33 -4.31
C ILE A 183 13.80 7.02 -4.09
N TYR A 184 14.23 6.30 -3.05
CA TYR A 184 13.56 5.10 -2.59
C TYR A 184 12.67 5.43 -1.38
N VAL A 185 11.42 4.96 -1.42
CA VAL A 185 10.50 5.01 -0.28
C VAL A 185 10.02 3.60 -0.03
N ASP A 186 10.33 3.08 1.15
CA ASP A 186 9.84 1.78 1.61
C ASP A 186 8.38 1.91 2.04
N ILE A 187 7.52 0.97 1.64
CA ILE A 187 6.11 1.01 2.05
C ILE A 187 5.97 0.84 3.56
N ASN A 188 6.85 0.06 4.21
CA ASN A 188 6.80 -0.14 5.65
C ASN A 188 7.06 1.18 6.41
N GLU A 189 7.90 2.05 5.86
CA GLU A 189 8.13 3.39 6.43
C GLU A 189 6.87 4.27 6.39
N LEU A 190 5.94 3.99 5.47
CA LEU A 190 4.68 4.70 5.37
C LEU A 190 3.70 4.27 6.47
N ASP A 191 3.66 2.99 6.83
CA ASP A 191 2.83 2.52 7.95
C ASP A 191 3.19 3.23 9.27
N PHE A 192 4.48 3.45 9.54
CA PHE A 192 4.92 4.17 10.73
C PHE A 192 4.45 5.64 10.77
N SER A 193 4.17 6.24 9.61
CA SER A 193 3.70 7.62 9.54
C SER A 193 2.22 7.79 9.92
N ASN A 194 1.45 6.70 9.90
CA ASN A 194 0.05 6.68 10.29
C ASN A 194 -0.28 5.36 11.04
N PRO A 195 0.12 5.25 12.32
CA PRO A 195 0.10 3.98 13.06
C PRO A 195 -1.31 3.40 13.30
N HIS A 196 -2.36 4.18 13.05
CA HIS A 196 -3.74 3.75 13.22
C HIS A 196 -4.35 3.12 11.96
N ASN A 197 -3.68 3.23 10.81
CA ASN A 197 -4.18 2.73 9.53
C ASN A 197 -3.06 2.02 8.78
N THR A 198 -3.39 0.89 8.15
CA THR A 198 -2.44 0.18 7.29
C THR A 198 -2.44 0.80 5.91
N PHE A 199 -1.26 1.09 5.38
CA PHE A 199 -1.07 1.56 4.01
C PHE A 199 -1.50 0.46 3.02
N ASP A 200 -2.43 0.82 2.13
CA ASP A 200 -2.87 -0.05 1.04
C ASP A 200 -2.64 0.64 -0.30
N ILE A 201 -1.75 0.05 -1.11
CA ILE A 201 -1.42 0.54 -2.46
C ILE A 201 -2.67 0.61 -3.34
N GLY A 202 -3.61 -0.34 -3.19
CA GLY A 202 -4.84 -0.40 -3.97
C GLY A 202 -5.79 0.79 -3.69
N LEU A 203 -5.62 1.45 -2.54
CA LEU A 203 -6.40 2.62 -2.15
C LEU A 203 -5.72 3.95 -2.49
N LEU A 204 -4.50 3.92 -3.01
CA LEU A 204 -3.70 5.11 -3.27
C LEU A 204 -4.33 5.99 -4.37
N GLU A 205 -4.67 7.22 -4.01
CA GLU A 205 -5.32 8.20 -4.90
C GLU A 205 -4.31 9.15 -5.56
N SER A 206 -3.37 9.67 -4.77
CA SER A 206 -2.40 10.65 -5.24
C SER A 206 -1.15 10.67 -4.38
N ILE A 207 -0.06 11.20 -4.95
CA ILE A 207 1.18 11.42 -4.22
C ILE A 207 1.59 12.88 -4.37
N SER A 208 1.86 13.56 -3.25
CA SER A 208 2.41 14.91 -3.24
C SER A 208 3.85 14.98 -2.77
N PHE A 209 4.58 15.96 -3.30
CA PHE A 209 5.96 16.24 -2.98
C PHE A 209 6.05 17.68 -2.54
N THR A 210 6.35 17.88 -1.27
CA THR A 210 6.53 19.20 -0.67
C THR A 210 8.01 19.43 -0.41
N ILE A 211 8.59 20.40 -1.10
CA ILE A 211 10.00 20.78 -0.97
C ILE A 211 10.07 22.08 -0.19
N GLU A 212 10.81 22.04 0.91
CA GLU A 212 11.18 23.18 1.73
C GLU A 212 12.70 23.35 1.62
N ASP A 213 13.13 24.54 1.25
CA ASP A 213 14.56 24.87 1.15
C ASP A 213 14.84 26.24 1.75
N SER A 214 16.09 26.49 2.11
CA SER A 214 16.52 27.74 2.77
C SER A 214 16.17 28.96 1.91
N GLN A 215 15.89 30.09 2.57
CA GLN A 215 15.19 31.29 2.05
C GLN A 215 15.72 31.90 0.74
N GLN A 216 16.89 31.50 0.24
CA GLN A 216 17.43 31.98 -1.02
C GLN A 216 18.23 30.88 -1.72
N TRP A 217 17.63 30.25 -2.74
CA TRP A 217 18.41 29.63 -3.80
C TRP A 217 19.26 30.72 -4.47
N PRO A 218 20.60 30.63 -4.46
CA PRO A 218 21.44 31.62 -5.11
C PRO A 218 21.16 31.60 -6.61
N GLY A 219 20.69 32.71 -7.15
CA GLY A 219 20.18 32.81 -8.53
C GLY A 219 18.84 33.54 -8.67
N SER A 220 18.16 33.84 -7.55
CA SER A 220 17.02 34.75 -7.53
C SER A 220 17.54 36.19 -7.72
N PHE A 221 17.31 36.80 -8.88
CA PHE A 221 17.65 38.21 -9.08
C PHE A 221 16.40 39.06 -9.31
N ILE A 222 16.40 40.21 -8.65
CA ILE A 222 15.36 41.22 -8.79
C ILE A 222 15.65 41.98 -10.08
N GLN A 223 14.80 41.82 -11.09
CA GLN A 223 14.88 42.60 -12.31
C GLN A 223 14.03 43.86 -12.13
N ASN A 224 14.69 45.01 -11.98
CA ASN A 224 14.01 46.29 -11.83
C ASN A 224 13.62 46.83 -13.20
N PHE A 225 12.32 46.90 -13.46
CA PHE A 225 11.75 47.73 -14.52
C PHE A 225 11.44 49.11 -13.95
N ALA A 226 11.42 50.14 -14.79
CA ALA A 226 11.36 51.54 -14.38
C ALA A 226 10.30 51.86 -13.28
N ASN A 227 9.21 51.10 -13.23
CA ASN A 227 8.08 51.36 -12.33
C ASN A 227 7.75 50.17 -11.41
N TYR A 228 8.43 49.02 -11.55
CA TYR A 228 8.17 47.83 -10.74
C TYR A 228 9.36 46.87 -10.79
N SER A 229 9.55 46.15 -9.70
CA SER A 229 10.55 45.09 -9.61
C SER A 229 9.87 43.74 -9.85
N VAL A 230 10.41 42.93 -10.76
CA VAL A 230 9.99 41.54 -10.95
C VAL A 230 11.06 40.65 -10.33
N ILE A 231 10.66 39.84 -9.36
CA ILE A 231 11.49 38.72 -8.93
C ILE A 231 11.36 37.65 -10.00
N ASN A 232 12.42 37.44 -10.78
CA ASN A 232 12.48 36.33 -11.71
C ASN A 232 12.88 35.10 -10.88
N LEU A 233 11.98 34.10 -10.83
CA LEU A 233 12.16 32.81 -10.16
C LEU A 233 12.28 31.72 -11.25
N PRO A 234 13.39 31.64 -12.00
CA PRO A 234 13.37 30.91 -13.27
C PRO A 234 13.44 29.38 -13.09
N TYR A 235 13.53 28.86 -11.86
CA TYR A 235 14.41 27.70 -11.66
C TYR A 235 13.97 26.58 -10.71
N GLN A 236 12.79 26.59 -10.12
CA GLN A 236 12.28 25.37 -9.46
C GLN A 236 11.50 24.49 -10.45
N ARG A 237 12.23 23.97 -11.45
CA ARG A 237 11.74 22.93 -12.36
C ARG A 237 12.05 21.56 -11.77
N VAL A 238 11.46 21.29 -10.61
CA VAL A 238 11.49 19.96 -10.00
C VAL A 238 10.26 19.20 -10.46
N GLY A 239 10.43 17.92 -10.71
CA GLY A 239 9.35 17.08 -11.23
C GLY A 239 9.64 15.61 -11.00
N ILE A 240 8.65 14.78 -11.24
CA ILE A 240 8.80 13.33 -11.18
C ILE A 240 8.85 12.85 -12.62
N LEU A 241 9.95 12.19 -12.98
CA LEU A 241 10.07 11.61 -14.31
C LEU A 241 9.25 10.33 -14.44
N ASP A 242 9.28 9.52 -13.39
CA ASP A 242 8.66 8.21 -13.35
C ASP A 242 8.46 7.78 -11.89
N LEU A 243 7.41 6.99 -11.67
CA LEU A 243 7.11 6.31 -10.42
C LEU A 243 6.90 4.84 -10.74
N LYS A 244 7.78 4.00 -10.19
CA LYS A 244 7.69 2.54 -10.37
C LYS A 244 7.56 1.87 -9.02
N LEU A 245 6.61 0.94 -8.95
CA LEU A 245 6.59 -0.08 -7.92
C LEU A 245 7.52 -1.20 -8.39
N TYR A 246 8.35 -1.69 -7.49
CA TYR A 246 9.18 -2.84 -7.78
C TYR A 246 8.79 -4.00 -6.87
N ASN A 247 9.01 -5.18 -7.41
CA ASN A 247 9.11 -6.39 -6.61
C ASN A 247 10.59 -6.83 -6.72
N LEU A 248 11.35 -6.73 -5.62
CA LEU A 248 12.77 -7.06 -5.66
C LEU A 248 13.02 -8.57 -5.69
N ILE A 249 12.00 -9.40 -5.46
CA ILE A 249 12.15 -10.80 -5.08
C ILE A 249 11.09 -11.70 -5.74
N SER A 250 11.46 -12.94 -6.03
CA SER A 250 10.65 -13.98 -6.69
C SER A 250 9.14 -13.97 -6.35
N ASP A 251 8.26 -14.09 -7.36
CA ASP A 251 6.82 -14.37 -7.15
C ASP A 251 6.55 -15.84 -6.76
N SER A 252 7.54 -16.73 -6.93
CA SER A 252 7.43 -18.16 -6.64
C SER A 252 7.90 -18.50 -5.22
N ILE A 253 7.05 -19.23 -4.49
CA ILE A 253 7.38 -19.89 -3.22
C ILE A 253 7.92 -21.32 -3.41
N ASP A 254 7.67 -21.91 -4.58
CA ASP A 254 8.07 -23.28 -4.90
C ASP A 254 9.56 -23.33 -5.24
N ALA A 255 10.32 -24.04 -4.41
CA ALA A 255 11.76 -24.22 -4.59
C ALA A 255 12.04 -25.49 -5.41
N ASP A 256 13.11 -25.45 -6.21
CA ASP A 256 13.66 -26.64 -6.85
C ASP A 256 14.32 -27.59 -5.84
N GLU A 257 14.73 -28.78 -6.29
CA GLU A 257 15.36 -29.82 -5.46
C GLU A 257 16.63 -29.33 -4.72
N ASN A 258 17.20 -28.20 -5.12
CA ASN A 258 18.39 -27.60 -4.51
C ASN A 258 18.07 -26.37 -3.63
N GLY A 259 16.79 -26.06 -3.40
CA GLY A 259 16.34 -24.95 -2.56
C GLY A 259 16.37 -23.58 -3.24
N TYR A 260 16.36 -23.52 -4.57
CA TYR A 260 16.31 -22.27 -5.32
C TYR A 260 14.90 -21.96 -5.83
N VAL A 261 14.51 -20.69 -5.78
CA VAL A 261 13.29 -20.17 -6.41
C VAL A 261 13.62 -19.37 -7.66
N ASN A 262 12.74 -19.41 -8.65
CA ASN A 262 12.88 -18.61 -9.88
C ASN A 262 12.23 -17.24 -9.68
N SER A 263 13.01 -16.18 -9.88
CA SER A 263 12.50 -14.80 -9.97
C SER A 263 12.62 -14.30 -11.41
N SER A 264 11.64 -13.51 -11.87
CA SER A 264 11.69 -12.86 -13.16
C SER A 264 11.76 -11.34 -13.00
N ILE A 265 12.78 -10.71 -13.59
CA ILE A 265 12.81 -9.25 -13.74
C ILE A 265 12.22 -8.91 -15.10
N VAL A 266 11.19 -8.07 -15.10
CA VAL A 266 10.56 -7.57 -16.32
C VAL A 266 10.81 -6.07 -16.43
N PHE A 267 11.58 -5.69 -17.44
CA PHE A 267 11.76 -4.31 -17.84
C PHE A 267 10.75 -3.97 -18.94
N LYS A 268 9.86 -3.00 -18.65
CA LYS A 268 8.95 -2.40 -19.64
C LYS A 268 9.28 -0.92 -19.79
N ALA A 269 9.51 -0.48 -21.02
CA ALA A 269 9.67 0.93 -21.39
C ALA A 269 8.77 1.28 -22.59
N PRO A 270 7.46 1.49 -22.36
CA PRO A 270 6.50 1.79 -23.43
C PRO A 270 6.87 3.06 -24.22
N GLY A 271 7.41 4.07 -23.53
CA GLY A 271 7.87 5.33 -24.14
C GLY A 271 9.15 5.24 -24.99
N TYR A 272 9.86 4.11 -24.95
CA TYR A 272 11.07 3.85 -25.75
C TYR A 272 10.83 2.65 -26.66
N TYR A 273 10.11 2.86 -27.77
CA TYR A 273 9.85 1.84 -28.80
C TYR A 273 9.21 0.54 -28.28
N ASN A 274 8.39 0.60 -27.22
CA ASN A 274 7.83 -0.61 -26.59
C ASN A 274 8.92 -1.65 -26.20
N LEU A 275 10.07 -1.18 -25.71
CA LEU A 275 11.13 -2.07 -25.25
C LEU A 275 10.62 -2.93 -24.08
N TYR A 276 10.74 -4.24 -24.29
CA TYR A 276 10.39 -5.28 -23.34
C TYR A 276 11.60 -6.20 -23.18
N GLY A 277 12.04 -6.37 -21.94
CA GLY A 277 13.09 -7.32 -21.58
C GLY A 277 12.64 -8.12 -20.38
N GLN A 278 12.74 -9.45 -20.46
CA GLN A 278 12.50 -10.34 -19.34
C GLN A 278 13.73 -11.22 -19.15
N THR A 279 14.22 -11.32 -17.92
CA THR A 279 15.25 -12.28 -17.55
C THR A 279 14.83 -13.01 -16.27
N GLU A 280 15.13 -14.28 -16.21
CA GLU A 280 14.95 -15.09 -15.00
C GLU A 280 16.28 -15.28 -14.28
N PHE A 281 16.24 -15.28 -12.96
CA PHE A 281 17.38 -15.60 -12.12
C PHE A 281 16.93 -16.41 -10.90
N LYS A 282 17.85 -17.19 -10.34
CA LYS A 282 17.57 -18.08 -9.22
C LYS A 282 18.05 -17.48 -7.91
N ILE A 283 17.21 -17.50 -6.88
CA ILE A 283 17.54 -17.07 -5.53
C ILE A 283 17.54 -18.31 -4.64
N LYS A 284 18.62 -18.53 -3.87
CA LYS A 284 18.66 -19.60 -2.87
C LYS A 284 17.87 -19.18 -1.65
N ARG A 285 16.89 -19.99 -1.23
CA ARG A 285 16.15 -19.71 0.01
C ARG A 285 17.03 -19.90 1.23
N LEU A 286 16.79 -19.07 2.24
CA LEU A 286 17.39 -19.16 3.56
C LEU A 286 16.41 -19.88 4.49
N ASP A 287 16.84 -21.02 5.03
CA ASP A 287 16.03 -21.76 6.01
C ASP A 287 16.08 -21.06 7.36
N ILE A 288 14.91 -20.63 7.83
CA ILE A 288 14.69 -19.93 9.09
C ILE A 288 14.02 -20.84 10.11
N LYS A 289 14.58 -20.89 11.32
CA LYS A 289 14.06 -21.64 12.47
C LYS A 289 13.80 -20.72 13.64
N PHE A 290 12.53 -20.48 13.94
CA PHE A 290 12.13 -19.74 15.13
C PHE A 290 12.17 -20.62 16.38
N THR A 291 12.68 -20.04 17.46
CA THR A 291 12.94 -20.63 18.77
C THR A 291 12.51 -19.65 19.88
N ASP A 292 12.53 -20.10 21.13
CA ASP A 292 12.20 -19.29 22.32
C ASP A 292 10.82 -18.61 22.22
N LEU A 293 9.82 -19.36 21.75
CA LEU A 293 8.44 -18.89 21.55
C LEU A 293 7.75 -18.65 22.89
N LYS A 294 7.21 -17.45 23.07
CA LYS A 294 6.44 -17.04 24.24
C LYS A 294 5.16 -16.36 23.80
N VAL A 295 4.03 -16.80 24.34
CA VAL A 295 2.70 -16.28 24.01
C VAL A 295 2.19 -15.44 25.16
N PHE A 296 1.55 -14.32 24.84
CA PHE A 296 0.99 -13.39 25.81
C PHE A 296 -0.47 -13.08 25.49
N ALA A 297 -1.27 -12.90 26.54
CA ALA A 297 -2.60 -12.30 26.48
C ALA A 297 -2.77 -11.36 27.69
N TYR A 298 -3.34 -10.19 27.47
CA TYR A 298 -3.48 -9.14 28.51
C TYR A 298 -2.18 -8.82 29.26
N ASN A 299 -1.04 -8.79 28.56
CA ASN A 299 0.30 -8.62 29.13
C ASN A 299 0.77 -9.73 30.10
N GLU A 300 0.10 -10.88 30.16
CA GLU A 300 0.52 -12.04 30.94
C GLU A 300 1.03 -13.16 30.03
N GLU A 301 2.16 -13.78 30.41
CA GLU A 301 2.73 -14.92 29.68
C GLU A 301 1.84 -16.16 29.89
N ILE A 302 1.39 -16.75 28.79
CA ILE A 302 0.55 -17.94 28.79
C ILE A 302 1.45 -19.18 28.81
N MET A 303 1.17 -20.09 29.75
CA MET A 303 1.89 -21.36 29.81
C MET A 303 1.38 -22.33 28.73
N GLU A 304 2.30 -23.08 28.13
CA GLU A 304 1.96 -24.14 27.17
C GLU A 304 0.98 -25.14 27.77
N ASP A 305 0.11 -25.71 26.93
CA ASP A 305 -0.94 -26.67 27.31
C ASP A 305 -1.99 -26.17 28.33
N THR A 306 -2.07 -24.86 28.57
CA THR A 306 -3.13 -24.28 29.41
C THR A 306 -4.30 -23.76 28.57
N GLU A 307 -5.52 -23.97 29.08
CA GLU A 307 -6.70 -23.25 28.59
C GLU A 307 -6.65 -21.83 29.13
N PHE A 308 -6.76 -20.84 28.25
CA PHE A 308 -6.90 -19.44 28.65
C PHE A 308 -8.10 -18.80 27.95
N MET A 309 -8.74 -17.86 28.66
CA MET A 309 -9.91 -17.14 28.16
C MET A 309 -9.50 -15.81 27.53
N VAL A 310 -10.11 -15.48 26.40
CA VAL A 310 -9.94 -14.20 25.68
C VAL A 310 -11.26 -13.77 25.07
N GLU A 311 -11.44 -12.46 24.87
CA GLU A 311 -12.63 -11.94 24.20
C GLU A 311 -12.44 -11.97 22.67
N TYR A 312 -13.54 -12.08 21.93
CA TYR A 312 -13.49 -12.14 20.46
C TYR A 312 -12.90 -10.88 19.80
N SER A 313 -12.85 -9.75 20.51
CA SER A 313 -12.23 -8.48 20.09
C SER A 313 -10.74 -8.38 20.45
N ASP A 314 -10.23 -9.30 21.27
CA ASP A 314 -8.87 -9.24 21.80
C ASP A 314 -7.82 -9.76 20.83
N ARG A 315 -6.57 -9.71 21.28
CA ARG A 315 -5.39 -10.10 20.52
C ARG A 315 -4.51 -11.06 21.30
N ILE A 316 -3.89 -11.97 20.57
CA ILE A 316 -2.87 -12.90 21.07
C ILE A 316 -1.52 -12.41 20.57
N GLU A 317 -0.56 -12.32 21.47
CA GLU A 317 0.75 -11.73 21.23
C GLU A 317 1.84 -12.79 21.29
N LEU A 318 2.82 -12.69 20.39
CA LEU A 318 3.87 -13.70 20.22
C LEU A 318 5.24 -13.03 20.22
N ASN A 319 6.13 -13.51 21.10
CA ASN A 319 7.54 -13.13 21.17
C ASN A 319 8.42 -14.33 20.85
N PHE A 320 9.43 -14.16 19.99
CA PHE A 320 10.30 -15.26 19.55
C PHE A 320 11.66 -14.78 19.05
N ARG A 321 12.59 -15.73 18.85
CA ARG A 321 13.89 -15.48 18.23
C ARG A 321 14.11 -16.40 17.04
N TRP A 322 15.04 -16.04 16.17
CA TRP A 322 15.49 -16.91 15.08
C TRP A 322 16.89 -17.42 15.41
N ASN A 323 17.11 -18.75 15.35
CA ASN A 323 18.42 -19.36 15.57
C ASN A 323 19.15 -18.90 16.86
N ASN A 324 18.41 -18.50 17.91
CA ASN A 324 18.96 -17.85 19.11
C ASN A 324 19.86 -16.62 18.80
N SER A 325 19.62 -15.97 17.67
CA SER A 325 20.31 -14.77 17.21
C SER A 325 19.81 -13.53 17.97
N LEU A 326 20.74 -12.61 18.25
CA LEU A 326 20.44 -11.25 18.74
C LEU A 326 20.38 -10.22 17.59
N SER A 327 20.38 -10.70 16.35
CA SER A 327 20.25 -9.90 15.14
C SER A 327 19.03 -10.33 14.36
N SER A 328 18.39 -9.37 13.68
CA SER A 328 17.32 -9.65 12.74
C SER A 328 17.80 -10.60 11.65
N VAL A 329 16.83 -11.27 11.04
CA VAL A 329 17.02 -12.03 9.82
C VAL A 329 17.59 -11.10 8.74
N LEU A 330 18.49 -11.62 7.91
CA LEU A 330 19.02 -10.87 6.76
C LEU A 330 17.86 -10.41 5.87
N MET A 331 17.88 -9.16 5.39
CA MET A 331 16.82 -8.58 4.54
C MET A 331 15.45 -8.46 5.23
N ASN A 332 15.38 -8.51 6.56
CA ASN A 332 14.14 -8.22 7.31
C ASN A 332 13.57 -6.82 7.01
N ASP A 333 14.43 -5.87 6.65
CA ASP A 333 14.03 -4.51 6.27
C ASP A 333 13.37 -4.46 4.89
N ILE A 334 13.49 -5.53 4.10
CA ILE A 334 12.97 -5.63 2.73
C ILE A 334 11.74 -6.55 2.69
N TYR A 335 11.68 -7.55 3.57
CA TYR A 335 10.60 -8.54 3.56
C TYR A 335 10.16 -8.91 4.98
N GLN A 336 8.88 -8.70 5.26
CA GLN A 336 8.25 -9.07 6.53
C GLN A 336 8.00 -10.59 6.57
N LEU A 337 8.27 -11.24 7.70
CA LEU A 337 8.13 -12.70 7.81
C LEU A 337 6.68 -13.03 8.19
N PRO A 338 5.85 -13.56 7.26
CA PRO A 338 4.45 -13.85 7.53
C PRO A 338 4.31 -15.06 8.44
N LEU A 339 3.44 -14.91 9.43
CA LEU A 339 3.07 -15.93 10.37
C LEU A 339 1.58 -16.23 10.26
N THR A 340 1.21 -17.46 10.62
CA THR A 340 -0.16 -17.95 10.60
C THR A 340 -0.55 -18.48 11.96
N LEU A 341 -1.76 -18.16 12.38
CA LEU A 341 -2.45 -18.84 13.46
C LEU A 341 -3.25 -19.99 12.85
N ASN A 342 -2.97 -21.23 13.23
CA ASN A 342 -3.51 -22.43 12.62
C ASN A 342 -4.31 -23.26 13.62
N ASN A 343 -5.21 -24.09 13.10
CA ASN A 343 -5.88 -25.12 13.89
C ASN A 343 -4.93 -26.30 14.18
N ALA A 344 -4.56 -26.48 15.44
CA ALA A 344 -3.69 -27.58 15.88
C ALA A 344 -4.38 -28.96 15.83
N SER A 345 -5.71 -29.01 15.81
CA SER A 345 -6.49 -30.27 15.80
C SER A 345 -6.69 -30.86 14.39
N SER A 346 -6.27 -30.14 13.34
CA SER A 346 -6.52 -30.52 11.96
C SER A 346 -5.21 -30.94 11.27
N ASN A 347 -5.25 -32.04 10.52
CA ASN A 347 -4.16 -32.45 9.62
C ASN A 347 -4.07 -31.56 8.35
N LYS A 348 -4.91 -30.53 8.24
CA LYS A 348 -4.97 -29.54 7.16
C LYS A 348 -4.63 -28.15 7.69
N THR A 349 -4.11 -27.31 6.80
CA THR A 349 -3.76 -25.90 7.01
C THR A 349 -5.01 -25.01 7.16
N ASP A 350 -5.85 -25.31 8.13
CA ASP A 350 -6.96 -24.41 8.50
C ASP A 350 -6.35 -23.22 9.24
N VAL A 351 -6.25 -22.09 8.53
CA VAL A 351 -5.68 -20.85 9.05
C VAL A 351 -6.79 -20.03 9.71
N PHE A 352 -6.64 -19.75 11.00
CA PHE A 352 -7.51 -18.85 11.76
C PHE A 352 -7.13 -17.39 11.63
N GLY A 353 -5.86 -17.08 11.36
CA GLY A 353 -5.41 -15.69 11.25
C GLY A 353 -4.00 -15.53 10.71
N PHE A 354 -3.65 -14.29 10.36
CA PHE A 354 -2.35 -13.90 9.83
C PHE A 354 -1.73 -12.78 10.66
N SER A 355 -0.40 -12.78 10.75
CA SER A 355 0.38 -11.70 11.34
C SER A 355 1.76 -11.61 10.69
N MET A 356 2.52 -10.59 11.03
CA MET A 356 3.88 -10.33 10.52
C MET A 356 4.87 -10.30 11.69
N ALA A 357 6.07 -10.82 11.46
CA ALA A 357 7.17 -10.74 12.43
C ALA A 357 7.84 -9.37 12.39
N ASN A 358 7.66 -8.60 13.46
CA ASN A 358 8.28 -7.28 13.63
C ASN A 358 9.54 -7.43 14.48
N TRP A 359 10.68 -6.94 13.98
CA TRP A 359 11.91 -6.97 14.75
C TRP A 359 11.94 -5.86 15.79
N ILE A 360 12.00 -6.23 17.06
CA ILE A 360 12.04 -5.30 18.19
C ILE A 360 13.50 -5.11 18.63
N GLY A 361 13.95 -3.86 18.58
CA GLY A 361 15.26 -3.40 19.01
C GLY A 361 15.35 -3.16 20.51
N LYS A 362 16.51 -2.65 20.96
CA LYS A 362 16.75 -2.34 22.39
C LYS A 362 16.04 -1.04 22.85
N THR A 363 15.58 -0.23 21.91
CA THR A 363 15.06 1.13 22.14
C THR A 363 13.55 1.24 21.92
N ASP A 364 12.87 0.15 21.57
CA ASP A 364 11.43 0.18 21.33
C ASP A 364 10.68 0.06 22.66
N GLU A 365 9.92 1.11 23.00
CA GLU A 365 9.20 1.23 24.29
C GLU A 365 7.96 0.33 24.37
N ASP A 366 7.45 -0.18 23.24
CA ASP A 366 6.25 -1.04 23.15
C ASP A 366 6.52 -2.54 23.45
N SER A 367 7.64 -2.85 24.11
CA SER A 367 8.05 -4.21 24.47
C SER A 367 7.19 -4.78 25.61
N LEU A 368 6.21 -5.64 25.29
CA LEU A 368 5.32 -6.34 26.24
C LEU A 368 6.06 -7.15 27.32
N SER A 369 7.27 -7.60 27.00
CA SER A 369 8.02 -8.51 27.85
C SER A 369 8.78 -7.80 28.99
N GLY A 370 8.83 -6.47 28.99
CA GLY A 370 9.69 -5.69 29.89
C GLY A 370 11.20 -5.94 29.68
N TYR A 371 11.59 -6.70 28.64
CA TYR A 371 12.99 -7.00 28.36
C TYR A 371 13.63 -5.93 27.48
N LEU A 372 14.80 -5.46 27.93
CA LEU A 372 15.78 -4.65 27.19
C LEU A 372 16.57 -5.47 26.13
N THR A 373 15.98 -6.54 25.58
CA THR A 373 16.68 -7.48 24.68
C THR A 373 15.97 -7.58 23.35
N LYS A 374 16.71 -7.92 22.29
CA LYS A 374 16.20 -7.98 20.92
C LYS A 374 15.44 -9.29 20.65
N TYR A 375 14.28 -9.20 20.00
CA TYR A 375 13.43 -10.34 19.66
C TYR A 375 12.46 -9.96 18.52
N TYR A 376 11.72 -10.93 18.00
CA TYR A 376 10.61 -10.72 17.07
C TYR A 376 9.27 -10.73 17.77
N TYR A 377 8.40 -9.79 17.41
CA TYR A 377 7.06 -9.60 17.93
C TYR A 377 6.00 -9.75 16.84
N SER A 378 4.92 -10.46 17.13
CA SER A 378 3.75 -10.59 16.26
C SER A 378 2.46 -10.56 17.07
N GLN A 379 1.38 -10.11 16.44
CA GLN A 379 0.07 -10.01 17.08
C GLN A 379 -1.02 -10.57 16.17
N PHE A 380 -1.85 -11.46 16.71
CA PHE A 380 -2.94 -12.12 16.00
C PHE A 380 -4.27 -11.70 16.61
N LYS A 381 -5.28 -11.50 15.75
CA LYS A 381 -6.66 -11.49 16.24
C LYS A 381 -7.04 -12.89 16.69
N VAL A 382 -7.82 -12.96 17.76
CA VAL A 382 -8.42 -14.20 18.25
C VAL A 382 -9.36 -14.76 17.16
N PRO A 383 -9.54 -16.09 17.02
CA PRO A 383 -10.44 -16.67 16.02
C PRO A 383 -11.86 -16.10 16.08
N ASP A 384 -12.43 -15.80 14.92
CA ASP A 384 -13.78 -15.24 14.80
C ASP A 384 -14.84 -16.24 15.28
N GLY A 385 -15.63 -15.84 16.27
CA GLY A 385 -16.77 -16.60 16.80
C GLY A 385 -16.49 -17.22 18.16
N LEU A 386 -17.56 -17.35 18.96
CA LEU A 386 -17.49 -17.85 20.33
C LEU A 386 -17.23 -19.37 20.34
N GLY A 387 -16.30 -19.83 21.18
CA GLY A 387 -16.00 -21.25 21.31
C GLY A 387 -14.57 -21.55 21.75
N ILE A 388 -14.26 -22.83 21.89
CA ILE A 388 -12.92 -23.30 22.26
C ILE A 388 -12.18 -23.70 20.99
N TYR A 389 -11.04 -23.07 20.74
CA TYR A 389 -10.19 -23.31 19.58
C TYR A 389 -8.85 -23.89 20.02
N ASN A 390 -8.38 -24.91 19.32
CA ASN A 390 -7.02 -25.43 19.48
C ASN A 390 -6.11 -24.74 18.46
N ILE A 391 -5.26 -23.83 18.92
CA ILE A 391 -4.42 -23.00 18.06
C ILE A 391 -2.95 -23.43 18.10
N THR A 392 -2.23 -23.19 17.01
CA THR A 392 -0.76 -23.29 16.93
C THR A 392 -0.23 -22.26 15.93
N PHE A 393 1.08 -22.02 15.93
CA PHE A 393 1.72 -21.05 15.04
C PHE A 393 2.44 -21.72 13.89
N GLY A 394 2.35 -21.11 12.72
CA GLY A 394 3.04 -21.54 11.51
C GLY A 394 3.53 -20.35 10.70
N SER A 395 4.11 -20.64 9.53
CA SER A 395 4.47 -19.63 8.55
C SER A 395 4.01 -20.08 7.18
N LEU A 396 3.68 -19.11 6.32
CA LEU A 396 3.36 -19.37 4.90
C LEU A 396 4.60 -19.62 4.04
N GLY A 397 5.80 -19.50 4.60
CA GLY A 397 7.02 -19.45 3.80
C GLY A 397 7.02 -18.21 2.90
N THR A 398 8.21 -17.84 2.45
CA THR A 398 8.40 -16.66 1.61
C THR A 398 9.29 -17.00 0.44
N PRO A 399 9.28 -16.20 -0.63
CA PRO A 399 10.17 -16.44 -1.76
C PRO A 399 11.66 -16.45 -1.37
N ILE A 400 12.07 -15.77 -0.29
CA ILE A 400 13.46 -15.77 0.19
C ILE A 400 13.65 -16.71 1.37
N PHE A 401 12.65 -16.84 2.23
CA PHE A 401 12.79 -17.48 3.54
C PHE A 401 11.91 -18.71 3.63
N ASN A 402 12.49 -19.82 4.05
CA ASN A 402 11.73 -20.98 4.48
C ASN A 402 11.63 -20.96 6.00
N ILE A 403 10.56 -20.38 6.53
CA ILE A 403 10.38 -20.17 7.95
C ILE A 403 9.72 -21.41 8.56
N SER A 404 10.31 -21.91 9.63
CA SER A 404 9.80 -23.02 10.42
C SER A 404 9.85 -22.66 11.90
N PHE A 405 8.84 -23.10 12.64
CA PHE A 405 8.83 -23.03 14.10
C PHE A 405 9.36 -24.36 14.62
N ILE A 406 10.44 -24.34 15.40
CA ILE A 406 10.89 -25.55 16.09
C ILE A 406 9.91 -25.80 17.23
N ASP A 407 9.29 -26.97 17.25
CA ASP A 407 8.38 -27.42 18.31
C ASP A 407 7.25 -26.41 18.61
N SER A 408 6.52 -25.97 17.58
CA SER A 408 5.44 -24.98 17.74
C SER A 408 4.39 -25.46 18.76
N PRO A 409 4.22 -24.77 19.91
CA PRO A 409 3.30 -25.19 20.94
C PRO A 409 1.84 -25.06 20.49
N SER A 410 0.96 -25.81 21.16
CA SER A 410 -0.50 -25.74 20.98
C SER A 410 -1.17 -25.17 22.22
N TYR A 411 -2.22 -24.36 22.01
CA TYR A 411 -2.97 -23.75 23.10
C TYR A 411 -4.47 -23.95 22.90
N LEU A 412 -5.20 -24.15 23.99
CA LEU A 412 -6.66 -24.15 24.00
C LEU A 412 -7.14 -22.73 24.36
N VAL A 413 -7.78 -22.08 23.39
CA VAL A 413 -8.26 -20.70 23.53
C VAL A 413 -9.77 -20.73 23.64
N ASN A 414 -10.30 -20.29 24.77
CA ASN A 414 -11.72 -20.15 24.97
C ASN A 414 -12.15 -18.72 24.66
N VAL A 415 -12.77 -18.53 23.49
CA VAL A 415 -13.21 -17.24 22.97
C VAL A 415 -14.59 -16.93 23.50
N THR A 416 -14.66 -15.91 24.34
CA THR A 416 -15.89 -15.44 24.96
C THR A 416 -16.36 -14.12 24.36
N GLN A 417 -17.61 -13.77 24.64
CA GLN A 417 -18.12 -12.45 24.33
C GLN A 417 -17.37 -11.43 25.19
N GLU A 418 -17.15 -10.23 24.64
CA GLU A 418 -16.65 -9.06 25.36
C GLU A 418 -17.44 -8.83 26.67
N SER A 419 -16.73 -8.69 27.79
CA SER A 419 -17.33 -8.46 29.10
C SER A 419 -17.80 -7.00 29.24
N LEU A 420 -19.09 -6.78 29.00
CA LEU A 420 -19.76 -5.48 29.17
C LEU A 420 -19.84 -5.07 30.66
N LEU A 421 -18.82 -4.36 31.18
CA LEU A 421 -18.94 -3.66 32.46
C LEU A 421 -19.74 -2.36 32.31
N ALA A 422 -20.70 -2.17 33.21
CA ALA A 422 -21.88 -1.30 33.11
C ALA A 422 -21.67 0.24 33.14
N ALA A 423 -20.46 0.76 32.93
CA ALA A 423 -20.22 2.21 33.01
C ALA A 423 -20.41 2.94 31.68
N GLU A 424 -20.12 2.32 30.52
CA GLU A 424 -20.16 3.01 29.21
C GLU A 424 -20.42 2.01 28.04
N PRO A 425 -21.66 1.89 27.52
CA PRO A 425 -21.96 1.07 26.34
C PRO A 425 -21.71 1.79 25.01
N ILE A 426 -21.32 1.03 23.96
CA ILE A 426 -20.86 1.53 22.65
C ILE A 426 -22.00 1.77 21.63
N TYR A 427 -23.23 1.30 21.87
CA TYR A 427 -24.39 1.70 21.07
C TYR A 427 -25.14 2.82 21.77
N LEU A 428 -24.98 4.05 21.27
CA LEU A 428 -25.95 5.11 21.52
C LEU A 428 -27.20 4.80 20.68
N PRO A 429 -28.41 4.72 21.27
CA PRO A 429 -29.63 4.80 20.48
C PRO A 429 -29.65 6.14 19.72
N GLU A 430 -30.19 6.16 18.50
CA GLU A 430 -30.26 7.35 17.61
C GLU A 430 -30.85 8.62 18.28
N ASP A 431 -31.52 8.48 19.43
CA ASP A 431 -32.19 9.55 20.17
C ASP A 431 -31.27 10.42 21.05
N GLU A 432 -29.96 10.16 21.14
CA GLU A 432 -29.02 10.97 21.96
C GLU A 432 -28.10 11.93 21.17
N TYR A 433 -28.38 12.16 19.87
CA TYR A 433 -27.83 13.31 19.14
C TYR A 433 -28.71 14.56 19.37
N GLU A 434 -28.47 15.31 20.45
CA GLU A 434 -28.86 16.73 20.56
C GLU A 434 -27.65 17.64 20.82
#